data_AF-A0A346S4K3-F1
#
_entry.id   AF-A0A346S4K3-F1
#
_cell.length_a   1.000
_cell.length_b   1.000
_cell.length_c   1.000
_cell.angle_alpha   90.00
_cell.angle_beta   90.00
_cell.angle_gamma   90.00
#
_symmetry.space_group_name_H-M   'P 1'
#
loop_
_entity.id
_entity.type
_entity.pdbx_description
1 polymer ?
#
loop_
_entity_poly.entity_id
_entity_poly.type
_entity_poly.pdbx_seq_one_letter_code
_entity_poly.pdbx_strand_id
1 'polypeptide(L)'
;MSKEKGREYLEKFRAWAASMSDDDFLNIVYAPTGGLNKQEIKKVAGLSDQAIKKNAGVVSALKELESELRDRGVLPPLTEHGEKAQSGPKHYDKKARSASMDAQRVAHLESDNHDLRVRIDKLEKENEALRSKISSSKETIEAITDGLAVFTQCPSS
;
A
#
# COMPACT_ATOMS: atom_id res chain seq x y z
N MET A 1 -3.60 -13.00 -32.28
CA MET A 1 -2.17 -12.93 -31.92
C MET A 1 -1.46 -14.01 -32.71
N SER A 2 -0.32 -13.71 -33.37
CA SER A 2 0.45 -14.72 -34.11
C SER A 2 1.09 -15.74 -33.15
N LYS A 3 1.32 -16.98 -33.60
CA LYS A 3 2.01 -18.02 -32.83
C LYS A 3 3.40 -17.59 -32.37
N GLU A 4 4.12 -16.83 -33.20
CA GLU A 4 5.46 -16.32 -32.88
C GLU A 4 5.42 -15.28 -31.76
N LYS A 5 4.55 -14.27 -31.90
CA LYS A 5 4.35 -13.23 -30.88
C LYS A 5 3.79 -13.80 -29.57
N GLY A 6 3.00 -14.87 -29.65
CA GLY A 6 2.54 -15.62 -28.48
C GLY A 6 3.69 -16.28 -27.73
N ARG A 7 4.64 -16.89 -28.44
CA ARG A 7 5.87 -17.45 -27.83
C ARG A 7 6.74 -16.37 -27.21
N GLU A 8 6.96 -15.25 -27.91
CA GLU A 8 7.73 -14.12 -27.38
C GLU A 8 7.19 -13.62 -26.03
N TYR A 9 5.86 -13.46 -25.91
CA TYR A 9 5.25 -13.06 -24.64
C TYR A 9 5.37 -14.12 -23.53
N LEU A 10 5.36 -15.41 -23.88
CA LEU A 10 5.57 -16.48 -22.91
C LEU A 10 7.00 -16.44 -22.35
N GLU A 11 7.99 -16.27 -23.23
CA GLU A 11 9.39 -16.17 -22.81
C GLU A 11 9.64 -14.92 -21.96
N LYS A 12 9.06 -13.77 -22.32
CA LYS A 12 9.09 -12.56 -21.48
C LYS A 12 8.49 -12.79 -20.10
N PHE A 13 7.35 -13.46 -20.03
CA PHE A 13 6.71 -13.80 -18.76
C PHE A 13 7.60 -14.70 -17.90
N ARG A 14 8.18 -15.75 -18.49
CA ARG A 14 9.06 -16.70 -17.79
C ARG A 14 10.35 -16.04 -17.29
N ALA A 15 10.98 -15.22 -18.13
CA ALA A 15 12.18 -14.49 -17.75
C ALA A 15 11.91 -13.54 -16.59
N TRP A 16 10.79 -12.80 -16.63
CA TRP A 16 10.36 -11.96 -15.53
C TRP A 16 10.10 -12.77 -14.25
N ALA A 17 9.31 -13.84 -14.33
CA ALA A 17 8.99 -14.67 -13.17
C ALA A 17 10.26 -15.27 -12.52
N ALA A 18 11.24 -15.67 -13.33
CA ALA A 18 12.52 -16.19 -12.85
C ALA A 18 13.44 -15.12 -12.23
N SER A 19 13.24 -13.83 -12.56
CA SER A 19 14.02 -12.72 -11.99
C SER A 19 13.49 -12.20 -10.65
N MET A 20 12.30 -12.64 -10.23
CA MET A 20 11.59 -12.13 -9.05
C MET A 20 11.91 -12.98 -7.81
N SER A 21 12.05 -12.31 -6.66
CA SER A 21 12.08 -12.96 -5.34
C SER A 21 10.67 -13.15 -4.77
N ASP A 22 10.57 -13.92 -3.70
CA ASP A 22 9.31 -14.13 -2.98
C ASP A 22 8.74 -12.81 -2.42
N ASP A 23 9.61 -11.91 -1.93
CA ASP A 23 9.21 -10.57 -1.47
C ASP A 23 8.70 -9.70 -2.63
N ASP A 24 9.30 -9.81 -3.81
CA ASP A 24 8.82 -9.09 -4.99
C ASP A 24 7.42 -9.56 -5.40
N PHE A 25 7.12 -10.86 -5.26
CA PHE A 25 5.79 -11.39 -5.50
C PHE A 25 4.76 -10.89 -4.47
N LEU A 26 5.15 -10.78 -3.18
CA LEU A 26 4.30 -10.21 -2.13
C LEU A 26 3.88 -8.77 -2.45
N ASN A 27 4.79 -7.96 -3.01
CA ASN A 27 4.53 -6.57 -3.35
C ASN A 27 3.50 -6.38 -4.49
N ILE A 28 3.19 -7.44 -5.25
CA ILE A 28 2.25 -7.36 -6.38
C ILE A 28 1.01 -8.25 -6.19
N VAL A 29 0.74 -8.68 -4.96
CA VAL A 29 -0.48 -9.44 -4.63
C VAL A 29 -1.72 -8.57 -4.82
N TYR A 30 -2.71 -9.13 -5.50
CA TYR A 30 -4.05 -8.56 -5.61
C TYR A 30 -4.93 -9.09 -4.47
N ALA A 31 -4.96 -8.33 -3.36
CA ALA A 31 -5.65 -8.69 -2.13
C ALA A 31 -7.08 -9.22 -2.31
N PRO A 32 -7.94 -8.66 -3.21
CA PRO A 32 -9.32 -9.15 -3.35
C PRO A 32 -9.46 -10.61 -3.82
N THR A 33 -8.48 -11.15 -4.55
CA THR A 33 -8.56 -12.54 -5.05
C THR A 33 -7.49 -13.46 -4.49
N GLY A 34 -6.47 -12.94 -3.79
CA GLY A 34 -5.32 -13.73 -3.34
C GLY A 34 -4.48 -14.29 -4.50
N GLY A 35 -4.43 -13.55 -5.62
CA GLY A 35 -3.61 -13.89 -6.79
C GLY A 35 -2.69 -12.74 -7.16
N LEU A 36 -1.88 -12.88 -8.21
CA LEU A 36 -0.98 -11.81 -8.64
C LEU A 36 -1.74 -10.75 -9.43
N ASN A 37 -1.34 -9.48 -9.26
CA ASN A 37 -1.95 -8.37 -9.98
C ASN A 37 -1.54 -8.37 -11.45
N LYS A 38 -2.44 -8.87 -12.31
CA LYS A 38 -2.25 -8.92 -13.77
C LYS A 38 -1.94 -7.56 -14.40
N GLN A 39 -2.48 -6.45 -13.88
CA GLN A 39 -2.15 -5.13 -14.43
C GLN A 39 -0.70 -4.75 -14.16
N GLU A 40 -0.18 -5.13 -12.99
CA GLU A 40 1.19 -4.86 -12.62
C GLU A 40 2.15 -5.76 -13.40
N ILE A 41 1.88 -7.06 -13.45
CA ILE A 41 2.61 -8.04 -14.29
C ILE A 41 2.75 -7.54 -15.73
N LYS A 42 1.66 -7.03 -16.31
CA LYS A 42 1.66 -6.49 -17.68
C LYS A 42 2.72 -5.39 -17.87
N LYS A 43 2.85 -4.48 -16.90
CA LYS A 43 3.82 -3.38 -16.95
C LYS A 43 5.23 -3.89 -16.77
N VAL A 44 5.48 -4.66 -15.71
CA VAL A 44 6.83 -5.07 -15.32
C VAL A 44 7.42 -6.15 -16.23
N ALA A 45 6.59 -7.08 -16.72
CA ALA A 45 7.02 -8.14 -17.63
C ALA A 45 6.95 -7.73 -19.12
N GLY A 46 6.52 -6.50 -19.43
CA GLY A 46 6.43 -6.01 -20.81
C GLY A 46 5.44 -6.78 -21.69
N LEU A 47 4.32 -7.22 -21.11
CA LEU A 47 3.29 -7.98 -21.83
C LEU A 47 2.21 -7.06 -22.40
N SER A 48 1.54 -7.49 -23.46
CA SER A 48 0.31 -6.82 -23.92
C SER A 48 -0.91 -7.27 -23.11
N ASP A 49 -1.96 -6.43 -23.09
CA ASP A 49 -3.23 -6.78 -22.46
C ASP A 49 -3.86 -8.06 -23.06
N GLN A 50 -3.66 -8.30 -24.36
CA GLN A 50 -4.12 -9.52 -25.02
C GLN A 50 -3.25 -10.73 -24.65
N ALA A 51 -1.95 -10.55 -24.39
CA ALA A 51 -1.06 -11.63 -23.95
C ALA A 51 -1.52 -12.19 -22.60
N ILE A 52 -1.71 -11.33 -21.60
CA ILE A 52 -2.07 -11.79 -20.25
C ILE A 52 -3.49 -12.36 -20.14
N LYS A 53 -4.38 -12.03 -21.10
CA LYS A 53 -5.78 -12.48 -21.10
C LYS A 53 -6.08 -13.67 -22.01
N LYS A 54 -5.42 -13.75 -23.17
CA LYS A 54 -5.79 -14.70 -24.24
C LYS A 54 -4.67 -15.63 -24.69
N ASN A 55 -3.41 -15.35 -24.35
CA ASN A 55 -2.33 -16.25 -24.71
C ASN A 55 -2.36 -17.46 -23.76
N ALA A 56 -2.80 -18.62 -24.26
CA ALA A 56 -2.93 -19.84 -23.47
C ALA A 56 -1.64 -20.20 -22.72
N GLY A 57 -0.47 -20.02 -23.34
CA GLY A 57 0.82 -20.29 -22.69
C GLY A 57 1.07 -19.39 -21.48
N VAL A 58 0.82 -18.08 -21.62
CA VAL A 58 0.99 -17.12 -20.51
C VAL A 58 -0.05 -17.36 -19.42
N VAL A 59 -1.29 -17.69 -19.79
CA VAL A 59 -2.36 -17.96 -18.82
C VAL A 59 -2.06 -19.22 -18.01
N SER A 60 -1.61 -20.30 -18.65
CA SER A 60 -1.20 -21.52 -17.97
C SER A 60 0.01 -21.28 -17.07
N ALA A 61 1.06 -20.64 -17.59
CA ALA A 61 2.26 -20.35 -16.81
C ALA A 61 1.99 -19.45 -15.60
N LEU A 62 1.08 -18.48 -15.72
CA LEU A 62 0.64 -17.65 -14.60
C LEU A 62 -0.11 -18.48 -13.54
N LYS A 63 -0.96 -19.42 -13.96
CA LYS A 63 -1.69 -20.28 -13.03
C LYS A 63 -0.74 -21.23 -12.29
N GLU A 64 0.23 -21.80 -13.00
CA GLU A 64 1.27 -22.66 -12.43
C GLU A 64 2.11 -21.88 -11.41
N LEU A 65 2.62 -20.70 -11.77
CA LEU A 65 3.37 -19.83 -10.88
C LEU A 65 2.59 -19.49 -9.61
N GLU A 66 1.31 -19.11 -9.74
CA GLU A 66 0.48 -18.82 -8.57
C GLU A 66 0.23 -20.07 -7.70
N SER A 67 0.19 -21.27 -8.27
CA SER A 67 0.10 -22.51 -7.49
C SER A 67 1.38 -22.75 -6.70
N GLU A 68 2.53 -22.69 -7.36
CA GLU A 68 3.84 -22.86 -6.73
C GLU A 68 4.09 -21.84 -5.62
N LEU A 69 3.67 -20.58 -5.82
CA LEU A 69 3.78 -19.56 -4.79
C LEU A 69 2.88 -19.83 -3.58
N ARG A 70 1.71 -20.47 -3.76
CA ARG A 70 0.85 -20.88 -2.64
C ARG A 70 1.42 -22.09 -1.92
N ASP A 71 1.96 -23.05 -2.65
CA ASP A 71 2.61 -24.24 -2.07
C ASP A 71 3.82 -23.85 -1.21
N ARG A 72 4.52 -22.77 -1.59
CA ARG A 72 5.61 -22.18 -0.81
C ARG A 72 5.16 -21.20 0.29
N GLY A 73 3.86 -20.91 0.39
CA GLY A 73 3.30 -19.99 1.39
C GLY A 73 3.53 -18.50 1.11
N VAL A 74 3.97 -18.14 -0.09
CA VAL A 74 4.19 -16.73 -0.51
C VAL A 74 2.86 -16.06 -0.83
N LEU A 75 1.98 -16.73 -1.58
CA LEU A 75 0.64 -16.21 -1.85
C LEU A 75 -0.36 -16.69 -0.79
N PRO A 76 -1.31 -15.84 -0.39
CA PRO A 76 -2.40 -16.27 0.48
C PRO A 76 -3.30 -17.29 -0.25
N PRO A 77 -4.09 -18.08 0.51
CA PRO A 77 -5.13 -18.91 -0.05
C PRO A 77 -6.07 -18.10 -0.96
N LEU A 78 -6.62 -18.75 -1.99
CA LEU A 78 -7.64 -18.11 -2.83
C LEU A 78 -8.84 -17.72 -1.95
N THR A 79 -9.32 -16.49 -2.14
CA THR A 79 -10.60 -16.07 -1.55
C THR A 79 -11.75 -16.73 -2.32
N GLU A 80 -12.96 -16.78 -1.76
CA GLU A 80 -14.14 -17.26 -2.50
C GLU A 80 -14.31 -16.57 -3.86
N HIS A 81 -13.91 -15.30 -3.96
CA HIS A 81 -13.89 -14.55 -5.20
C HIS A 81 -12.82 -15.02 -6.20
N GLY A 82 -11.65 -15.44 -5.70
CA GLY A 82 -10.58 -16.05 -6.49
C GLY A 82 -10.97 -17.44 -7.00
N GLU A 83 -11.60 -18.26 -6.15
CA GLU A 83 -12.09 -19.59 -6.53
C GLU A 83 -13.19 -19.51 -7.59
N LYS A 84 -14.20 -18.64 -7.40
CA LYS A 84 -15.27 -18.39 -8.38
C LYS A 84 -14.74 -17.80 -9.69
N ALA A 85 -13.63 -17.06 -9.66
CA ALA A 85 -12.99 -16.54 -10.88
C ALA A 85 -12.27 -17.62 -11.69
N GLN A 86 -11.91 -18.75 -11.08
CA GLN A 86 -11.30 -19.89 -11.78
C GLN A 86 -12.33 -20.88 -12.35
N SER A 87 -13.55 -20.94 -11.80
CA SER A 87 -14.48 -22.07 -12.01
C SER A 87 -15.65 -21.88 -12.98
N GLY A 88 -15.91 -20.70 -13.58
CA GLY A 88 -17.03 -20.62 -14.53
C GLY A 88 -17.32 -19.29 -15.24
N PRO A 89 -18.29 -19.28 -16.18
CA PRO A 89 -18.68 -18.08 -16.91
C PRO A 89 -19.32 -17.06 -15.96
N LYS A 90 -18.83 -15.82 -16.02
CA LYS A 90 -19.27 -14.71 -15.16
C LYS A 90 -20.75 -14.37 -15.39
N HIS A 91 -21.65 -14.86 -14.54
CA HIS A 91 -22.93 -14.20 -14.34
C HIS A 91 -22.69 -13.04 -13.37
N TYR A 92 -22.74 -11.82 -13.89
CA TYR A 92 -22.18 -10.65 -13.23
C TYR A 92 -23.28 -9.64 -12.91
N ASP A 93 -23.66 -9.56 -11.63
CA ASP A 93 -24.46 -8.44 -11.12
C ASP A 93 -23.53 -7.33 -10.62
N LYS A 94 -23.35 -6.33 -11.49
CA LYS A 94 -22.39 -5.21 -11.38
C LYS A 94 -22.70 -4.29 -10.19
N LYS A 95 -23.97 -4.22 -9.77
CA LYS A 95 -24.46 -3.20 -8.84
C LYS A 95 -24.33 -3.62 -7.38
N ALA A 96 -24.70 -4.86 -7.05
CA ALA A 96 -24.64 -5.35 -5.67
C ALA A 96 -23.19 -5.47 -5.14
N ARG A 97 -22.25 -5.89 -6.00
CA ARG A 97 -20.83 -6.01 -5.62
C ARG A 97 -20.13 -4.66 -5.48
N SER A 98 -20.48 -3.67 -6.31
CA SER A 98 -19.97 -2.30 -6.15
C SER A 98 -20.41 -1.72 -4.83
N ALA A 99 -21.70 -1.78 -4.51
CA ALA A 99 -22.25 -1.20 -3.28
C ALA A 99 -21.61 -1.80 -2.01
N SER A 100 -21.36 -3.11 -1.98
CA SER A 100 -20.69 -3.75 -0.85
C SER A 100 -19.21 -3.37 -0.72
N MET A 101 -18.48 -3.26 -1.83
CA MET A 101 -17.08 -2.83 -1.82
C MET A 101 -16.95 -1.34 -1.46
N ASP A 102 -17.87 -0.53 -1.95
CA ASP A 102 -17.94 0.90 -1.64
C ASP A 102 -18.26 1.10 -0.15
N ALA A 103 -19.21 0.34 0.41
CA ALA A 103 -19.51 0.37 1.84
C ALA A 103 -18.31 -0.03 2.72
N GLN A 104 -17.59 -1.09 2.35
CA GLN A 104 -16.39 -1.52 3.10
C GLN A 104 -15.25 -0.49 2.99
N ARG A 105 -15.08 0.13 1.81
CA ARG A 105 -14.10 1.20 1.61
C ARG A 105 -14.45 2.44 2.42
N VAL A 106 -15.73 2.82 2.47
CA VAL A 106 -16.21 3.94 3.28
C VAL A 106 -15.97 3.66 4.76
N ALA A 107 -16.35 2.49 5.27
CA ALA A 107 -16.14 2.14 6.67
C ALA A 107 -14.66 2.18 7.08
N HIS A 108 -13.77 1.68 6.22
CA HIS A 108 -12.32 1.75 6.47
C HIS A 108 -11.81 3.19 6.45
N LEU A 109 -12.21 3.98 5.45
CA LEU A 109 -11.83 5.40 5.37
C LEU A 109 -12.39 6.21 6.55
N GLU A 110 -13.58 5.91 7.05
CA GLU A 110 -14.17 6.55 8.23
C GLU A 110 -13.38 6.22 9.50
N SER A 111 -12.96 4.96 9.67
CA SER A 111 -12.09 4.54 10.78
C SER A 111 -10.73 5.26 10.72
N ASP A 112 -10.08 5.26 9.57
CA ASP A 112 -8.78 5.93 9.40
C ASP A 112 -8.90 7.44 9.63
N ASN A 113 -9.98 8.07 9.14
CA ASN A 113 -10.22 9.48 9.35
C ASN A 113 -10.46 9.80 10.83
N HIS A 114 -11.17 8.94 11.56
CA HIS A 114 -11.36 9.08 13.00
C HIS A 114 -10.01 9.01 13.73
N ASP A 115 -9.21 7.98 13.47
CA ASP A 115 -7.90 7.79 14.12
C ASP A 115 -6.94 8.95 13.82
N LEU A 116 -6.95 9.45 12.57
CA LEU A 116 -6.16 10.61 12.18
C LEU A 116 -6.60 11.88 12.92
N ARG A 117 -7.91 12.11 13.05
CA ARG A 117 -8.44 13.27 13.79
C ARG A 117 -8.07 13.22 15.27
N VAL A 118 -8.13 12.04 15.89
CA VAL A 118 -7.67 11.84 17.28
C VAL A 118 -6.18 12.15 17.42
N ARG A 119 -5.36 11.69 16.47
CA ARG A 119 -3.92 11.96 16.49
C ARG A 119 -3.60 13.44 16.30
N ILE A 120 -4.33 14.14 15.43
CA ILE A 120 -4.21 15.59 15.24
C ILE A 120 -4.55 16.33 16.53
N ASP A 121 -5.69 16.05 17.16
CA ASP A 121 -6.09 16.71 18.42
C ASP A 121 -5.04 16.50 19.54
N LYS A 122 -4.48 15.29 19.64
CA LYS A 122 -3.41 15.00 20.59
C LYS A 122 -2.16 15.84 20.31
N LEU A 123 -1.73 15.90 19.05
CA LEU A 123 -0.54 16.66 18.65
C LEU A 123 -0.73 18.16 18.83
N GLU A 124 -1.92 18.68 18.55
CA GLU A 124 -2.26 20.10 18.77
C GLU A 124 -2.18 20.47 20.26
N LYS A 125 -2.73 19.63 21.14
CA LYS A 125 -2.63 19.82 22.60
C LYS A 125 -1.18 19.77 23.11
N GLU A 126 -0.38 18.82 22.61
CA GLU A 126 1.04 18.74 22.95
C GLU A 126 1.79 19.99 22.47
N ASN A 127 1.49 20.49 21.27
CA ASN A 127 2.10 21.70 20.72
C ASN A 127 1.76 22.93 21.56
N GLU A 128 0.49 23.08 21.95
CA GLU A 128 0.03 24.16 22.82
C GLU A 128 0.74 24.12 24.19
N ALA A 129 0.84 22.94 24.80
CA ALA A 129 1.54 22.77 26.07
C ALA A 129 3.03 23.13 25.97
N LEU A 130 3.70 22.73 24.89
CA LEU A 130 5.10 23.09 24.65
C LEU A 130 5.28 24.60 24.44
N ARG A 131 4.39 25.24 23.68
CA ARG A 131 4.41 26.70 23.47
C ARG A 131 4.23 27.47 24.78
N SER A 132 3.30 27.04 25.63
CA SER A 132 3.11 27.62 26.96
C SER A 132 4.36 27.50 27.83
N LYS A 133 5.00 26.32 27.85
CA LYS A 133 6.26 26.10 28.58
C LYS A 133 7.40 26.98 28.07
N ILE A 134 7.51 27.14 26.76
CA ILE A 134 8.52 28.03 26.15
C ILE A 134 8.28 29.48 26.56
N SER A 135 7.02 29.94 26.56
CA SER A 135 6.68 31.31 27.01
C SER A 135 7.08 31.54 28.46
N SER A 136 6.68 30.65 29.36
CA SER A 136 7.03 30.76 30.79
C SER A 136 8.54 30.70 31.01
N SER A 137 9.24 29.80 30.32
CA SER A 137 10.71 29.72 30.42
C SER A 137 11.37 31.01 29.91
N LYS A 138 10.87 31.59 28.83
CA LYS A 138 11.37 32.85 28.28
C LYS A 138 11.22 34.00 29.30
N GLU A 139 10.06 34.12 29.94
CA GLU A 139 9.82 35.13 30.99
C GLU A 139 10.79 34.96 32.17
N THR A 140 11.05 33.73 32.60
CA THR A 140 12.04 33.48 33.67
C THR A 140 13.46 33.87 33.27
N ILE A 141 13.85 33.63 32.01
CA ILE A 141 15.15 34.01 31.48
C ILE A 141 15.29 35.54 31.41
N GLU A 142 14.24 36.24 30.94
CA GLU A 142 14.23 37.71 30.92
C GLU A 142 14.38 38.28 32.34
N ALA A 143 13.61 37.78 33.32
CA ALA A 143 13.71 38.22 34.71
C ALA A 143 15.10 37.98 35.32
N ILE A 144 15.73 36.84 35.03
CA ILE A 144 17.10 36.54 35.46
C ILE A 144 18.10 37.49 34.78
N THR A 145 17.93 37.74 33.48
CA THR A 145 18.80 38.62 32.69
C THR A 145 18.74 40.05 33.21
N ASP A 146 17.54 40.57 33.48
CA ASP A 146 17.33 41.90 34.05
C ASP A 146 17.94 42.01 35.45
N GLY A 147 17.75 40.97 36.29
CA GLY A 147 18.37 40.90 37.62
C GLY A 147 19.89 40.93 37.58
N LEU A 148 20.52 40.20 36.64
CA LEU A 148 21.96 40.21 36.43
C LEU A 148 22.47 41.56 35.90
N ALA A 149 21.70 42.23 35.04
CA ALA A 149 22.07 43.54 34.49
C ALA A 149 22.27 44.59 35.60
N VAL A 150 21.45 44.55 36.66
CA VAL A 150 21.58 45.42 37.83
C VAL A 150 22.95 45.26 38.51
N PHE A 151 23.48 44.04 38.62
CA PHE A 151 24.80 43.80 39.22
C PHE A 151 25.96 44.25 38.34
N THR A 152 25.78 44.27 37.02
CA THR A 152 26.81 44.72 36.05
C THR A 152 26.88 46.24 35.89
N GLN A 153 25.90 47.00 36.38
CA GLN A 153 25.84 48.46 36.28
C GLN A 153 26.29 49.20 37.55
N CYS A 154 26.65 48.49 38.63
CA CYS A 154 27.28 49.12 39.79
C CYS A 154 28.74 49.51 39.46
N PRO A 155 29.10 50.81 39.43
CA PRO A 155 30.48 51.21 39.18
C PRO A 155 31.36 50.71 40.32
N SER A 156 32.39 49.94 39.97
CA SER A 156 33.47 49.59 40.90
C SER A 156 34.10 50.89 41.40
N SER A 157 33.94 51.18 42.69
CA SER A 157 34.59 52.30 43.38
C SER A 157 36.08 52.05 43.58
#